data_AF-A0A4D4LSP8-F1
#
_entry.id   AF-A0A4D4LSP8-F1
#
_cell.length_a   1.000
_cell.length_b   1.000
_cell.length_c   1.000
_cell.angle_alpha   90.00
_cell.angle_beta   90.00
_cell.angle_gamma   90.00
#
_symmetry.space_group_name_H-M   'P 1'
#
loop_
_entity.id
_entity.type
_entity.pdbx_description
1 polymer ?
#
loop_
_entity_poly.entity_id
_entity_poly.type
_entity_poly.pdbx_seq_one_letter_code
_entity_poly.pdbx_strand_id
1 'polypeptide(L)'
;MREAGLTVDKAVTGAVRELPQGVELSAYRIVQEALSNTLRHAPGATARVEIGYVLGGLGLRIVNGRAPGLTLVKSTHGAGHGITGMRERVSMLNGEMTADETEDGATR
;
A
#
# COMPACT_ATOMS: atom_id res chain seq x y z
N MET A 1 -12.39 2.85 -6.84
CA MET A 1 -13.12 3.43 -5.68
C MET A 1 -12.62 4.86 -5.50
N ARG A 2 -13.48 5.82 -5.11
CA ARG A 2 -13.05 7.18 -4.77
C ARG A 2 -13.26 7.36 -3.26
N GLU A 3 -12.18 7.28 -2.48
CA GLU A 3 -12.18 7.68 -1.07
C GLU A 3 -11.60 9.08 -0.98
N ALA A 4 -12.40 10.04 -0.51
CA ALA A 4 -11.97 11.39 -0.09
C ALA A 4 -10.81 12.02 -0.89
N GLY A 5 -10.91 12.09 -2.21
CA GLY A 5 -9.93 12.76 -3.08
C GLY A 5 -8.81 11.88 -3.66
N LEU A 6 -8.78 10.58 -3.33
CA LEU A 6 -7.87 9.59 -3.94
C LEU A 6 -8.64 8.73 -4.95
N THR A 7 -8.15 8.71 -6.20
CA THR A 7 -8.64 7.76 -7.21
C THR A 7 -7.86 6.46 -7.07
N VAL A 8 -8.56 5.38 -6.71
CA VAL A 8 -7.96 4.06 -6.48
C VAL A 8 -8.38 3.08 -7.57
N ASP A 9 -7.39 2.58 -8.31
CA ASP A 9 -7.49 1.45 -9.21
C ASP A 9 -7.20 0.15 -8.46
N LYS A 10 -8.04 -0.87 -8.67
CA LYS A 10 -7.90 -2.17 -8.02
C LYS A 10 -7.76 -3.26 -9.07
N ALA A 11 -6.77 -4.14 -8.90
CA ALA A 11 -6.64 -5.37 -9.67
C ALA A 11 -6.57 -6.57 -8.72
N VAL A 12 -7.24 -7.66 -9.09
CA VAL A 12 -7.18 -8.94 -8.38
C VAL A 12 -6.72 -10.00 -9.37
N THR A 13 -5.73 -10.81 -8.99
CA THR A 13 -5.18 -11.88 -9.82
C THR A 13 -5.11 -13.19 -9.04
N GLY A 14 -5.09 -14.31 -9.76
CA GLY A 14 -5.10 -15.66 -9.18
C GLY A 14 -6.50 -16.16 -8.82
N ALA A 15 -6.57 -17.37 -8.27
CA ALA A 15 -7.81 -17.98 -7.83
C ALA A 15 -8.17 -17.48 -6.42
N VAL A 16 -9.23 -16.67 -6.32
CA VAL A 16 -9.76 -16.19 -5.05
C VAL A 16 -10.17 -17.38 -4.19
N ARG A 17 -9.73 -17.36 -2.93
CA ARG A 17 -10.02 -18.39 -1.93
C ARG A 17 -10.15 -17.75 -0.56
N GLU A 18 -10.75 -18.47 0.37
CA GLU A 18 -10.74 -18.08 1.77
C GLU A 18 -9.30 -18.08 2.30
N LEU A 19 -8.99 -17.06 3.09
CA LEU A 19 -7.70 -16.90 3.75
C LEU A 19 -7.89 -17.02 5.25
N PRO A 20 -6.85 -17.41 6.01
CA PRO A 20 -6.90 -17.29 7.46
C PRO A 20 -7.26 -15.87 7.87
N GLN A 21 -8.16 -15.70 8.84
CA GLN A 21 -8.68 -14.41 9.27
C GLN A 21 -7.59 -13.37 9.59
N GLY A 22 -6.46 -13.83 10.17
CA GLY A 22 -5.30 -12.97 10.45
C GLY A 22 -4.66 -12.37 9.19
N VAL A 23 -4.66 -13.10 8.07
CA VAL A 23 -4.17 -12.63 6.77
C VAL A 23 -5.11 -11.58 6.19
N GLU A 24 -6.42 -11.83 6.22
CA GLU A 24 -7.42 -10.88 5.71
C GLU A 24 -7.39 -9.55 6.47
N LEU A 25 -7.38 -9.62 7.81
CA LEU A 25 -7.33 -8.43 8.65
C LEU A 25 -6.01 -7.65 8.45
N SER A 26 -4.89 -8.35 8.37
CA SER A 26 -3.60 -7.71 8.13
C SER A 26 -3.55 -7.05 6.74
N ALA A 27 -4.04 -7.73 5.72
CA ALA A 27 -4.16 -7.19 4.36
C ALA A 27 -5.01 -5.92 4.32
N TYR A 28 -6.18 -5.95 4.97
CA TYR A 28 -7.06 -4.80 5.08
C TYR A 28 -6.34 -3.61 5.75
N ARG A 29 -5.65 -3.84 6.88
CA ARG A 29 -4.92 -2.78 7.59
C ARG A 29 -3.74 -2.23 6.81
N ILE A 30 -3.03 -3.07 6.06
CA ILE A 30 -1.94 -2.63 5.18
C ILE A 30 -2.49 -1.73 4.07
N VAL A 31 -3.56 -2.15 3.39
CA VAL A 31 -4.19 -1.33 2.34
C VAL A 31 -4.70 0.00 2.91
N GLN A 32 -5.39 -0.04 4.05
CA GLN A 32 -5.90 1.17 4.71
C GLN A 32 -4.77 2.15 5.04
N GLU A 33 -3.69 1.67 5.65
CA GLU A 33 -2.55 2.51 6.03
C GLU A 33 -1.83 3.07 4.80
N ALA A 34 -1.63 2.26 3.75
CA ALA A 34 -0.98 2.70 2.52
C ALA A 34 -1.80 3.79 1.78
N LEU A 35 -3.13 3.64 1.71
CA LEU A 35 -4.01 4.66 1.11
C LEU A 35 -4.07 5.94 1.96
N SER A 36 -4.08 5.81 3.29
CA SER A 36 -3.98 6.94 4.22
C SER A 36 -2.66 7.71 4.04
N ASN A 37 -1.55 6.98 3.91
CA ASN A 37 -0.23 7.58 3.63
C ASN A 37 -0.22 8.28 2.27
N THR A 38 -0.84 7.69 1.24
CA THR A 38 -1.00 8.33 -0.07
C THR A 38 -1.77 9.65 0.04
N LEU A 39 -2.90 9.67 0.75
CA LEU A 39 -3.69 10.88 0.95
C LEU A 39 -2.91 11.97 1.70
N ARG A 40 -2.11 11.58 2.70
CA ARG A 40 -1.33 12.52 3.52
C ARG A 40 -0.11 13.07 2.80
N HIS A 41 0.60 12.23 2.07
CA HIS A 41 1.92 12.55 1.52
C HIS A 41 1.89 12.87 0.02
N ALA A 42 0.87 12.40 -0.70
CA ALA A 42 0.69 12.63 -2.13
C ALA A 42 -0.76 13.02 -2.47
N PRO A 43 -1.29 14.13 -1.89
CA PRO A 43 -2.66 14.55 -2.11
C PRO A 43 -2.95 14.77 -3.60
N GLY A 44 -4.07 14.24 -4.09
CA GLY A 44 -4.47 14.32 -5.50
C GLY A 44 -3.76 13.34 -6.44
N ALA A 45 -2.83 12.52 -5.94
CA ALA A 45 -2.30 11.40 -6.70
C ALA A 45 -3.38 10.34 -6.99
N THR A 46 -3.11 9.44 -7.93
CA THR A 46 -3.83 8.17 -8.05
C THR A 46 -3.15 7.11 -7.19
N ALA A 47 -3.87 6.05 -6.83
CA ALA A 47 -3.30 4.85 -6.23
C ALA A 47 -3.76 3.60 -6.98
N ARG A 48 -2.91 2.58 -6.99
CA ARG A 48 -3.19 1.27 -7.56
C ARG A 48 -2.91 0.20 -6.52
N VAL A 49 -3.93 -0.60 -6.23
CA VAL A 49 -3.86 -1.73 -5.29
C VAL A 49 -4.00 -3.02 -6.09
N GLU A 50 -2.98 -3.86 -6.02
CA GLU A 50 -2.98 -5.18 -6.65
C GLU A 50 -2.97 -6.26 -5.58
N ILE A 51 -3.93 -7.18 -5.70
CA ILE A 51 -4.13 -8.29 -4.78
C ILE A 51 -3.93 -9.58 -5.57
N GLY A 52 -2.86 -10.30 -5.26
CA GLY A 52 -2.52 -11.56 -5.92
C GLY A 52 -2.73 -12.75 -5.01
N TYR A 53 -3.62 -13.67 -5.38
CA TYR A 53 -3.72 -14.96 -4.71
C TYR A 53 -2.66 -15.91 -5.28
N VAL A 54 -1.58 -16.13 -4.53
CA VAL A 54 -0.44 -16.95 -4.93
C VAL A 54 -0.47 -18.32 -4.26
N LEU A 55 0.36 -19.25 -4.72
CA LEU A 55 0.55 -20.54 -4.06
C LEU A 55 1.18 -20.28 -2.66
N GLY A 56 0.43 -20.51 -1.59
CA GLY A 56 0.91 -20.34 -0.21
C GLY A 56 0.53 -19.04 0.49
N GLY A 57 -0.08 -18.05 -0.19
CA GLY A 57 -0.47 -16.82 0.51
C GLY A 57 -1.17 -15.77 -0.34
N LEU A 58 -1.06 -14.52 0.12
CA LEU A 58 -1.59 -13.32 -0.49
C LEU A 58 -0.44 -12.35 -0.79
N GLY A 59 -0.32 -11.91 -2.04
CA GLY A 59 0.55 -10.82 -2.44
C GLY A 59 -0.22 -9.50 -2.47
N LEU A 60 0.37 -8.44 -1.93
CA LEU A 60 -0.17 -7.09 -2.00
C LEU A 60 0.88 -6.16 -2.61
N ARG A 61 0.46 -5.35 -3.56
CA ARG A 61 1.27 -4.26 -4.11
C ARG A 61 0.43 -3.00 -4.14
N ILE A 62 0.90 -1.94 -3.50
CA ILE A 62 0.23 -0.65 -3.47
C ILE A 62 1.19 0.37 -4.07
N VAL A 63 0.78 1.05 -5.12
CA VAL A 63 1.58 2.10 -5.76
C VAL A 63 0.77 3.36 -5.85
N ASN A 64 1.29 4.49 -5.37
CA ASN A 64 0.71 5.79 -5.65
C ASN A 64 1.43 6.47 -6.81
N GLY A 65 0.71 7.30 -7.56
CA GLY A 65 1.28 8.21 -8.54
C GLY A 65 1.90 9.44 -7.88
N ARG A 66 2.49 10.30 -8.72
CA ARG A 66 3.00 11.59 -8.27
C ARG A 66 1.84 12.53 -7.93
N ALA A 67 1.99 13.29 -6.84
CA ALA A 67 1.04 14.35 -6.52
C ALA A 67 1.15 15.53 -7.50
N PRO A 68 0.04 16.01 -8.08
CA PRO A 68 0.06 17.19 -8.94
C PRO A 68 0.48 18.43 -8.15
N GLY A 69 1.47 19.18 -8.66
CA GLY A 69 1.91 20.46 -8.07
C GLY A 69 2.95 20.37 -6.94
N LEU A 70 3.36 19.17 -6.52
CA LEU A 70 4.49 19.00 -5.60
C LEU A 70 5.80 18.91 -6.41
N THR A 71 6.58 19.99 -6.38
CA THR A 71 8.02 19.96 -6.68
C THR A 71 8.67 19.10 -5.60
N LEU A 72 9.50 18.12 -5.98
CA LEU A 72 10.22 17.17 -5.12
C LEU A 72 10.71 17.80 -3.79
N VAL A 73 9.83 17.88 -2.80
CA VAL A 73 10.27 18.07 -1.43
C VAL A 73 10.61 16.67 -0.99
N LYS A 74 11.90 16.36 -0.88
CA LYS A 74 12.35 15.15 -0.18
C LYS A 74 11.55 15.09 1.12
N SER A 75 10.63 14.15 1.22
CA SER A 75 9.77 13.99 2.38
C SER A 75 10.65 13.42 3.48
N THR A 76 11.39 14.28 4.19
CA THR A 76 12.39 13.83 5.16
C THR A 76 11.78 13.30 6.45
N HIS A 77 10.46 13.36 6.63
CA HIS A 77 9.82 12.97 7.89
C HIS A 77 8.43 12.35 7.64
N GLY A 78 8.33 11.02 7.73
CA GLY A 78 7.04 10.33 7.68
C GLY A 78 7.09 8.80 7.73
N ALA A 79 8.22 8.17 7.43
CA ALA A 79 8.34 6.71 7.33
C ALA A 79 8.25 5.94 8.68
N GLY A 80 8.22 6.64 9.82
CA GLY A 80 8.52 6.02 11.12
C GLY A 80 7.48 5.06 11.69
N HIS A 81 6.18 5.31 11.48
CA HIS A 81 5.12 4.52 12.14
C HIS A 81 4.29 3.68 11.17
N GLY A 82 3.89 4.24 10.02
CA GLY A 82 3.03 3.53 9.06
C GLY A 82 3.73 2.31 8.46
N ILE A 83 4.94 2.50 7.91
CA ILE A 83 5.72 1.43 7.29
C ILE A 83 6.20 0.41 8.34
N THR A 84 6.66 0.88 9.50
CA THR A 84 7.07 0.00 10.62
C THR A 84 5.90 -0.90 11.05
N GLY A 85 4.72 -0.34 11.30
CA GLY A 85 3.54 -1.12 11.68
C GLY A 85 3.06 -2.08 10.58
N MET A 86 3.20 -1.70 9.30
CA MET A 86 2.93 -2.62 8.19
C MET A 86 3.93 -3.78 8.17
N ARG A 87 5.23 -3.51 8.38
CA ARG A 87 6.28 -4.52 8.44
C ARG A 87 6.09 -5.48 9.61
N GLU A 88 5.75 -4.97 10.79
CA GLU A 88 5.43 -5.79 11.96
C GLU A 88 4.28 -6.76 11.69
N ARG A 89 3.17 -6.27 11.10
CA ARG A 89 2.03 -7.13 10.75
C ARG A 89 2.39 -8.22 9.74
N VAL A 90 3.19 -7.88 8.74
CA VAL A 90 3.66 -8.87 7.75
C VAL A 90 4.58 -9.89 8.41
N SER A 91 5.49 -9.46 9.29
CA SER A 91 6.38 -10.35 10.03
C SER A 91 5.63 -11.29 10.97
N MET A 92 4.56 -10.84 11.63
CA MET A 92 3.71 -11.68 12.49
C MET A 92 3.03 -12.82 11.72
N LEU A 93 2.97 -12.72 10.39
CA LEU A 93 2.40 -13.73 9.49
C LEU A 93 3.48 -14.50 8.71
N ASN A 94 4.75 -14.39 9.09
CA ASN A 94 5.90 -14.96 8.38
C ASN A 94 6.00 -14.51 6.90
N GLY A 95 5.48 -13.32 6.59
CA GLY A 95 5.59 -12.72 5.26
C GLY A 95 6.81 -11.81 5.13
N GLU A 96 6.97 -11.25 3.93
CA GLU A 96 8.02 -10.27 3.61
C GLU A 96 7.41 -8.97 3.07
N MET A 97 8.03 -7.84 3.38
CA MET A 97 7.61 -6.52 2.92
C MET A 97 8.81 -5.69 2.47
N THR A 98 8.69 -5.10 1.28
CA THR A 98 9.54 -4.01 0.78
C THR A 98 8.74 -2.72 0.74
N ALA A 99 9.44 -1.59 0.80
CA ALA A 99 8.82 -0.27 0.63
C ALA A 99 9.88 0.65 0.02
N ASP A 100 9.60 1.18 -1.16
CA ASP A 100 10.56 1.99 -1.92
C ASP A 100 9.92 3.30 -2.41
N GLU A 101 10.71 4.37 -2.40
CA GLU A 101 10.39 5.59 -3.13
C GLU A 101 10.97 5.49 -4.54
N THR A 102 10.14 5.70 -5.54
CA THR A 102 10.56 5.84 -6.94
C THR A 102 11.21 7.21 -7.16
N GLU A 103 12.04 7.32 -8.19
CA GLU A 103 12.73 8.58 -8.55
C GLU A 103 11.77 9.76 -8.78
N ASP A 104 10.52 9.45 -9.16
CA ASP A 104 9.45 10.43 -9.40
C ASP A 104 8.66 10.84 -8.14
N GLY A 105 9.04 10.36 -6.97
CA GLY A 105 8.38 10.66 -5.68
C GLY A 105 7.11 9.84 -5.41
N ALA A 106 6.86 8.78 -6.18
CA ALA A 106 5.83 7.79 -5.93
C ALA A 106 6.34 6.69 -4.98
N THR A 107 5.48 6.06 -4.17
CA THR A 107 5.84 4.96 -3.26
C THR A 107 5.29 3.63 -3.77
N ARG A 108 6.05 2.54 -3.57
CA ARG A 108 5.69 1.15 -3.90
C ARG A 108 5.86 0.23 -2.70
#